data_AF-A0A8C0FGZ7-F1
#
_entry.id   AF-A0A8C0FGZ7-F1
#
_cell.length_a   1.000
_cell.length_b   1.000
_cell.length_c   1.000
_cell.angle_alpha   90.00
_cell.angle_beta   90.00
_cell.angle_gamma   90.00
#
_symmetry.space_group_name_H-M   'P 1'
#
loop_
_entity.id
_entity.type
_entity.pdbx_description
1 polymer ?
#
loop_
_entity_poly.entity_id
_entity_poly.type
_entity_poly.pdbx_seq_one_letter_code
_entity_poly.pdbx_strand_id
1 'polypeptide(L)'
;SQKLTNQLLSKFTFFPLSCPRKNKLNDREEKDIHFPIIYGIAVNVKTAEIFPATFPEKGPDEDLRSARVLTGAALTNIYDAKMEQLHIGPYFWRPFPHVDFWLEQDDEQILQNLSTSPLAEPPHFVSHIRSTLAFLKEHPFPSRSLFPDRKPRIYKKNEEGKQHNCFREV
;
A
#
# COMPACT_ATOMS: atom_id res chain seq x y z
N SER A 1 6.30 -15.00 -5.11
CA SER A 1 7.42 -14.68 -4.21
C SER A 1 8.81 -14.93 -4.83
N GLN A 2 9.14 -16.15 -5.31
CA GLN A 2 10.49 -16.51 -5.79
C GLN A 2 11.08 -15.59 -6.86
N LYS A 3 10.28 -15.25 -7.88
CA LYS A 3 10.70 -14.34 -8.95
C LYS A 3 11.16 -12.98 -8.42
N LEU A 4 10.38 -12.38 -7.51
CA LEU A 4 10.69 -11.07 -6.94
C LEU A 4 11.98 -11.10 -6.09
N THR A 5 12.19 -12.16 -5.31
CA THR A 5 13.42 -12.31 -4.51
C THR A 5 14.66 -12.41 -5.39
N ASN A 6 14.60 -13.20 -6.47
CA ASN A 6 15.73 -13.30 -7.39
C ASN A 6 16.01 -11.94 -8.05
N GLN A 7 14.97 -11.19 -8.43
CA GLN A 7 15.10 -9.85 -9.00
C GLN A 7 15.73 -8.87 -8.00
N LEU A 8 15.30 -8.85 -6.74
CA LEU A 8 15.89 -7.98 -5.72
C LEU A 8 17.35 -8.35 -5.44
N LEU A 9 17.65 -9.64 -5.24
CA LEU A 9 19.01 -10.10 -4.96
C LEU A 9 19.97 -9.75 -6.11
N SER A 10 19.55 -9.94 -7.36
CA SER A 10 20.35 -9.58 -8.54
C SER A 10 20.60 -8.08 -8.69
N LYS A 11 19.74 -7.22 -8.14
CA LYS A 11 19.92 -5.76 -8.17
C LYS A 11 20.78 -5.22 -7.04
N PHE A 12 20.89 -5.94 -5.92
CA PHE A 12 21.58 -5.49 -4.70
C PHE A 12 22.78 -6.38 -4.31
N THR A 13 23.35 -7.13 -5.25
CA THR A 13 24.45 -8.09 -5.03
C THR A 13 25.69 -7.51 -4.34
N PHE A 14 25.89 -6.19 -4.40
CA PHE A 14 27.08 -5.49 -3.88
C PHE A 14 26.93 -4.91 -2.47
N PHE A 15 25.75 -5.03 -1.84
CA PHE A 15 25.52 -4.55 -0.48
C PHE A 15 25.56 -5.72 0.52
N PRO A 16 26.16 -5.54 1.72
CA PRO A 16 26.09 -6.55 2.77
C PRO A 16 24.62 -6.74 3.20
N LEU A 17 24.00 -7.82 2.74
CA LEU A 17 22.63 -8.18 3.10
C LEU A 17 22.62 -8.82 4.48
N SER A 18 22.15 -8.09 5.49
CA SER A 18 21.97 -8.63 6.86
C SER A 18 20.88 -9.72 6.94
N CYS A 19 19.96 -9.80 5.96
CA CYS A 19 18.87 -10.78 5.95
C CYS A 19 18.61 -11.35 4.53
N PRO A 20 19.36 -12.38 4.06
CA PRO A 20 19.43 -12.68 2.62
C PRO A 20 18.45 -13.73 2.07
N ARG A 21 17.52 -14.32 2.84
CA ARG A 21 16.64 -15.38 2.31
C ARG A 21 15.23 -15.33 2.92
N LYS A 22 14.26 -14.69 2.28
CA LYS A 22 12.91 -14.57 2.86
C LYS A 22 11.89 -15.61 2.41
N ASN A 23 11.98 -16.18 1.21
CA ASN A 23 10.84 -16.96 0.69
C ASN A 23 10.65 -18.34 1.33
N LYS A 24 11.71 -19.15 1.46
CA LYS A 24 11.60 -20.44 2.16
C LYS A 24 11.56 -20.28 3.69
N LEU A 25 11.92 -19.10 4.20
CA LEU A 25 11.94 -18.82 5.65
C LEU A 25 10.63 -18.17 6.14
N ASN A 26 9.82 -17.62 5.24
CA ASN A 26 8.56 -16.96 5.56
C ASN A 26 7.37 -17.72 4.97
N ASP A 27 7.33 -19.03 5.18
CA ASP A 27 6.31 -19.94 4.66
C ASP A 27 5.84 -20.87 5.78
N ARG A 28 4.52 -21.01 5.92
CA ARG A 28 3.87 -22.03 6.74
C ARG A 28 2.80 -22.71 5.90
N GLU A 29 2.60 -23.99 6.12
CA GLU A 29 1.61 -24.78 5.41
C GLU A 29 0.47 -25.17 6.34
N GLU A 30 -0.77 -24.97 5.90
CA GLU A 30 -1.97 -25.41 6.60
C GLU A 30 -2.94 -26.01 5.59
N LYS A 31 -3.26 -27.31 5.74
CA LYS A 31 -4.16 -28.06 4.84
C LYS A 31 -3.77 -27.91 3.35
N ASP A 32 -2.49 -28.14 3.04
CA ASP A 32 -1.91 -28.01 1.70
C ASP A 32 -1.96 -26.59 1.10
N ILE A 33 -2.24 -25.56 1.92
CA ILE A 33 -2.21 -24.15 1.53
C ILE A 33 -1.02 -23.46 2.20
N HIS A 34 -0.23 -22.77 1.40
CA HIS A 34 0.94 -22.01 1.87
C HIS A 34 0.57 -20.57 2.21
N PHE A 35 0.96 -20.14 3.41
CA PHE A 35 0.75 -18.80 3.94
C PHE A 35 2.09 -18.18 4.37
N PRO A 36 2.23 -16.85 4.31
CA PRO A 36 3.37 -16.20 4.93
C PRO A 36 3.27 -16.23 6.46
N ILE A 37 4.41 -16.41 7.14
CA ILE A 37 4.50 -16.33 8.61
C ILE A 37 4.42 -14.86 9.07
N ILE A 38 5.15 -13.97 8.38
CA ILE A 38 5.27 -12.55 8.63
C ILE A 38 4.60 -11.78 7.49
N TYR A 39 3.55 -11.02 7.82
CA TYR A 39 2.82 -10.15 6.89
C TYR A 39 3.28 -8.69 6.95
N GLY A 40 3.84 -8.26 8.08
CA GLY A 40 4.25 -6.88 8.31
C GLY A 40 5.46 -6.80 9.25
N ILE A 41 6.27 -5.76 9.02
CA ILE A 41 7.44 -5.45 9.84
C ILE A 41 7.44 -3.96 10.18
N ALA A 42 7.98 -3.62 11.35
CA ALA A 42 8.33 -2.25 11.73
C ALA A 42 9.85 -2.13 11.84
N VAL A 43 10.35 -0.90 11.68
CA VAL A 43 11.76 -0.56 11.91
C VAL A 43 11.82 0.62 12.86
N ASN A 44 12.50 0.47 13.99
CA ASN A 44 12.79 1.58 14.87
C ASN A 44 13.97 2.39 14.30
N VAL A 45 13.69 3.60 13.82
CA VAL A 45 14.70 4.45 13.16
C VAL A 45 15.84 4.90 14.08
N LYS A 46 15.64 4.89 15.41
CA LYS A 46 16.68 5.29 16.38
C LYS A 46 17.61 4.13 16.72
N THR A 47 17.07 2.92 16.89
CA THR A 47 17.82 1.73 17.32
C THR A 47 18.21 0.81 16.17
N ALA A 48 17.66 1.04 14.97
CA ALA A 48 17.74 0.16 13.80
C ALA A 48 17.15 -1.25 14.00
N GLU A 49 16.39 -1.46 15.08
CA GLU A 49 15.73 -2.74 15.36
C GLU A 49 14.59 -3.00 14.37
N ILE A 50 14.50 -4.25 13.88
CA ILE A 50 13.45 -4.72 12.97
C ILE A 50 12.65 -5.83 13.66
N PHE A 51 11.33 -5.69 13.71
CA PHE A 51 10.46 -6.65 14.39
C PHE A 51 9.13 -6.84 13.65
N PRO A 52 8.47 -8.01 13.77
CA PRO A 52 7.13 -8.24 13.23
C PRO A 52 6.12 -7.26 13.82
N ALA A 53 5.24 -6.70 12.98
CA ALA A 53 4.24 -5.72 13.42
C ALA A 53 2.96 -5.77 12.58
N THR A 54 1.87 -5.31 13.17
CA THR A 54 0.59 -5.07 12.50
C THR A 54 0.19 -3.61 12.66
N PHE A 55 -0.46 -3.04 11.65
CA PHE A 55 -0.81 -1.63 11.62
C PHE A 55 -2.30 -1.48 11.31
N PRO A 56 -3.15 -1.31 12.34
CA PRO A 56 -4.57 -1.03 12.14
C PRO A 56 -4.80 0.32 11.47
N GLU A 57 -4.00 1.33 11.83
CA GLU A 57 -4.07 2.67 11.27
C GLU A 57 -2.98 2.85 10.19
N LYS A 58 -3.38 2.91 8.91
CA LYS A 58 -2.46 2.99 7.76
C LYS A 58 -2.55 4.31 6.99
N GLY A 59 -3.35 5.24 7.49
CA GLY A 59 -3.58 6.56 6.92
C GLY A 59 -2.36 7.50 7.01
N PRO A 60 -2.51 8.76 6.58
CA PRO A 60 -3.71 9.36 5.99
C PRO A 60 -3.93 8.95 4.52
N ASP A 61 -5.10 9.27 3.98
CA ASP A 61 -5.47 9.08 2.56
C ASP A 61 -5.21 7.63 2.07
N GLU A 62 -5.63 6.64 2.86
CA GLU A 62 -5.38 5.23 2.58
C GLU A 62 -5.99 4.80 1.22
N ASP A 63 -7.29 5.04 1.00
CA ASP A 63 -7.95 4.67 -0.26
C ASP A 63 -7.37 5.41 -1.47
N LEU A 64 -7.01 6.69 -1.34
CA LEU A 64 -6.35 7.48 -2.39
C LEU A 64 -5.00 6.86 -2.79
N ARG A 65 -4.21 6.44 -1.80
CA ARG A 65 -2.92 5.79 -2.03
C ARG A 65 -3.10 4.37 -2.61
N SER A 66 -4.09 3.62 -2.13
CA SER A 66 -4.42 2.29 -2.67
C SER A 66 -4.92 2.37 -4.11
N ALA A 67 -5.80 3.34 -4.42
CA ALA A 67 -6.31 3.61 -5.76
C ALA A 67 -5.18 3.95 -6.74
N ARG A 68 -4.20 4.74 -6.31
CA ARG A 68 -2.98 5.01 -7.09
C ARG A 68 -2.23 3.72 -7.44
N VAL A 69 -2.05 2.81 -6.50
CA VAL A 69 -1.34 1.56 -6.75
C VAL A 69 -2.15 0.65 -7.66
N LEU A 70 -3.45 0.50 -7.41
CA LEU A 70 -4.35 -0.34 -8.21
C LEU A 70 -4.49 0.15 -9.66
N THR A 71 -4.33 1.45 -9.90
CA THR A 71 -4.28 2.04 -11.26
C THR A 71 -2.91 1.91 -11.94
N GLY A 72 -1.96 1.18 -11.34
CA GLY A 72 -0.67 0.82 -11.94
C GLY A 72 0.42 1.87 -11.79
N ALA A 73 0.33 2.77 -10.81
CA ALA A 73 1.36 3.78 -10.61
C ALA A 73 2.72 3.18 -10.19
N ALA A 74 3.80 3.82 -10.64
CA ALA A 74 5.15 3.45 -10.23
C ALA A 74 5.44 3.74 -8.75
N LEU A 75 6.47 3.10 -8.22
CA LEU A 75 7.01 3.39 -6.88
C LEU A 75 7.43 4.87 -6.78
N THR A 76 7.12 5.52 -5.65
CA THR A 76 7.48 6.92 -5.40
C THR A 76 7.91 7.12 -3.95
N ASN A 77 8.81 8.08 -3.70
CA ASN A 77 9.01 8.59 -2.36
C ASN A 77 7.81 9.46 -1.96
N ILE A 78 7.33 9.29 -0.72
CA ILE A 78 6.19 10.02 -0.16
C ILE A 78 6.56 10.86 1.07
N TYR A 79 7.80 10.77 1.59
CA TYR A 79 8.20 11.47 2.81
C TYR A 79 9.43 12.33 2.59
N ASP A 80 9.32 13.60 2.94
CA ASP A 80 10.43 14.53 3.05
C ASP A 80 10.91 14.56 4.51
N ALA A 81 12.06 13.92 4.75
CA ALA A 81 12.65 13.85 6.08
C ALA A 81 13.24 15.18 6.56
N LYS A 82 13.64 16.09 5.65
CA LYS A 82 14.18 17.40 6.03
C LYS A 82 13.08 18.33 6.54
N MET A 83 11.91 18.26 5.90
CA MET A 83 10.76 19.07 6.26
C MET A 83 9.77 18.37 7.21
N GLU A 84 10.03 17.10 7.52
CA GLU A 84 9.17 16.21 8.33
C GLU A 84 7.73 16.14 7.79
N GLN A 85 7.61 16.01 6.47
CA GLN A 85 6.33 16.10 5.75
C GLN A 85 6.05 14.85 4.94
N LEU A 86 4.82 14.37 5.02
CA LEU A 86 4.27 13.38 4.09
C LEU A 86 3.61 14.11 2.91
N HIS A 87 4.03 13.78 1.69
CA HIS A 87 3.54 14.36 0.44
C HIS A 87 2.74 13.31 -0.32
N ILE A 88 1.43 13.50 -0.43
CA ILE A 88 0.52 12.63 -1.16
C ILE A 88 0.03 13.36 -2.39
N GLY A 89 0.39 12.85 -3.57
CA GLY A 89 -0.01 13.45 -4.84
C GLY A 89 0.98 14.47 -5.40
N PRO A 90 0.53 15.30 -6.35
CA PRO A 90 -0.72 15.12 -7.09
C PRO A 90 -0.71 13.78 -7.85
N TYR A 91 -1.83 13.07 -7.88
CA TYR A 91 -1.96 11.83 -8.64
C TYR A 91 -2.84 12.02 -9.87
N PHE A 92 -2.56 11.19 -10.88
CA PHE A 92 -3.24 11.20 -12.16
C PHE A 92 -3.54 9.76 -12.57
N TRP A 93 -4.80 9.47 -12.82
CA TRP A 93 -5.24 8.24 -13.46
C TRP A 93 -6.45 8.52 -14.35
N ARG A 94 -6.78 7.54 -15.19
CA ARG A 94 -8.02 7.50 -15.98
C ARG A 94 -9.05 6.64 -15.23
N PRO A 95 -10.35 6.71 -15.60
CA PRO A 95 -11.38 5.88 -14.98
C PRO A 95 -10.97 4.41 -14.95
N PHE A 96 -11.14 3.77 -13.80
CA PHE A 96 -10.79 2.37 -13.65
C PHE A 96 -11.73 1.50 -14.50
N PRO A 97 -11.21 0.58 -15.34
CA PRO A 97 -12.05 -0.22 -16.23
C PRO A 97 -13.06 -1.06 -15.46
N HIS A 98 -14.33 -0.99 -15.87
CA HIS A 98 -15.42 -1.83 -15.34
C HIS A 98 -15.57 -1.77 -13.80
N VAL A 99 -15.33 -0.60 -13.19
CA VAL A 99 -15.38 -0.46 -11.72
C VAL A 99 -16.73 -0.87 -11.11
N ASP A 100 -17.84 -0.57 -11.78
CA ASP A 100 -19.18 -0.96 -11.34
C ASP A 100 -19.35 -2.49 -11.33
N PHE A 101 -18.91 -3.16 -12.40
CA PHE A 101 -18.92 -4.62 -12.50
C PHE A 101 -18.14 -5.26 -11.34
N TRP A 102 -16.94 -4.75 -11.04
CA TRP A 102 -16.11 -5.28 -9.95
C TRP A 102 -16.74 -5.08 -8.57
N LEU A 103 -17.42 -3.95 -8.35
CA LEU A 103 -18.13 -3.68 -7.10
C LEU A 103 -19.33 -4.62 -6.87
N GLU A 104 -19.94 -5.12 -7.94
CA GLU A 104 -21.06 -6.06 -7.92
C GLU A 104 -20.64 -7.53 -7.73
N GLN A 105 -19.35 -7.85 -7.93
CA GLN A 105 -18.86 -9.23 -7.77
C GLN A 105 -18.90 -9.67 -6.31
N ASP A 106 -19.01 -10.99 -6.10
CA ASP A 106 -18.84 -11.59 -4.78
C ASP A 106 -17.38 -11.58 -4.31
N ASP A 107 -17.17 -11.94 -3.04
CA ASP A 107 -15.83 -11.90 -2.42
C ASP A 107 -14.86 -12.91 -3.04
N GLU A 108 -15.36 -14.05 -3.53
CA GLU A 108 -14.55 -15.08 -4.17
C GLU A 108 -14.01 -14.59 -5.52
N GLN A 109 -14.85 -13.95 -6.34
CA GLN A 109 -14.44 -13.35 -7.61
C GLN A 109 -13.44 -12.20 -7.40
N ILE A 110 -13.62 -11.37 -6.36
CA ILE A 110 -12.63 -10.34 -6.03
C ILE A 110 -11.29 -10.96 -5.64
N LEU A 111 -11.29 -11.97 -4.78
CA LEU A 111 -10.06 -12.67 -4.40
C LEU A 111 -9.39 -13.29 -5.62
N GLN A 112 -10.10 -14.10 -6.40
CA GLN A 112 -9.53 -14.83 -7.52
C GLN A 112 -8.95 -13.93 -8.61
N ASN A 113 -9.55 -12.76 -8.86
CA ASN A 113 -9.16 -11.92 -9.99
C ASN A 113 -8.30 -10.71 -9.59
N LEU A 114 -8.39 -10.22 -8.36
CA LEU A 114 -7.69 -9.01 -7.91
C LEU A 114 -6.59 -9.27 -6.87
N SER A 115 -6.45 -10.50 -6.37
CA SER A 115 -5.32 -10.93 -5.54
C SER A 115 -4.24 -11.64 -6.36
N THR A 116 -2.99 -11.57 -5.89
CA THR A 116 -1.90 -12.43 -6.41
C THR A 116 -1.82 -13.80 -5.73
N SER A 117 -2.58 -14.01 -4.65
CA SER A 117 -2.59 -15.23 -3.82
C SER A 117 -3.94 -15.39 -3.10
N PRO A 118 -5.02 -15.76 -3.81
CA PRO A 118 -6.41 -15.71 -3.30
C PRO A 118 -6.64 -16.43 -1.97
N LEU A 119 -5.95 -17.54 -1.73
CA LEU A 119 -6.10 -18.35 -0.51
C LEU A 119 -5.25 -17.85 0.67
N ALA A 120 -4.32 -16.93 0.44
CA ALA A 120 -3.34 -16.46 1.43
C ALA A 120 -3.48 -14.98 1.78
N GLU A 121 -4.55 -14.33 1.33
CA GLU A 121 -4.82 -12.93 1.67
C GLU A 121 -5.32 -12.78 3.11
N PRO A 122 -5.04 -11.65 3.78
CA PRO A 122 -5.62 -11.34 5.08
C PRO A 122 -7.16 -11.25 5.02
N PRO A 123 -7.87 -11.49 6.14
CA PRO A 123 -9.34 -11.46 6.19
C PRO A 123 -9.99 -10.14 5.73
N HIS A 124 -9.26 -9.03 5.79
CA HIS A 124 -9.74 -7.68 5.43
C HIS A 124 -9.40 -7.28 3.99
N PHE A 125 -8.82 -8.18 3.19
CA PHE A 125 -8.40 -7.88 1.81
C PHE A 125 -9.57 -7.42 0.93
N VAL A 126 -10.66 -8.18 0.91
CA VAL A 126 -11.80 -7.88 0.04
C VAL A 126 -12.46 -6.56 0.41
N SER A 127 -12.67 -6.31 1.71
CA SER A 127 -13.21 -5.02 2.18
C SER A 127 -12.31 -3.85 1.78
N HIS A 128 -10.98 -4.01 1.83
CA HIS A 128 -10.04 -2.97 1.41
C HIS A 128 -10.10 -2.71 -0.10
N ILE A 129 -10.17 -3.77 -0.93
CA ILE A 129 -10.34 -3.64 -2.38
C ILE A 129 -11.67 -2.98 -2.73
N ARG A 130 -12.77 -3.33 -2.07
CA ARG A 130 -14.08 -2.69 -2.29
C ARG A 130 -14.05 -1.21 -1.97
N SER A 131 -13.44 -0.82 -0.84
CA SER A 131 -13.23 0.60 -0.48
C SER A 131 -12.43 1.35 -1.55
N THR A 132 -11.34 0.72 -2.02
CA THR A 132 -10.49 1.28 -3.08
C THR A 132 -11.23 1.43 -4.42
N LEU A 133 -12.04 0.44 -4.82
CA LEU A 133 -12.85 0.50 -6.03
C LEU A 133 -13.96 1.57 -5.93
N ALA A 134 -14.61 1.68 -4.77
CA ALA A 134 -15.59 2.73 -4.52
C ALA A 134 -14.94 4.12 -4.64
N PHE A 135 -13.74 4.29 -4.09
CA PHE A 135 -12.96 5.53 -4.22
C PHE A 135 -12.62 5.85 -5.68
N LEU A 136 -12.24 4.84 -6.48
CA LEU A 136 -11.96 4.99 -7.91
C LEU A 136 -13.21 5.38 -8.71
N LYS A 137 -14.37 4.85 -8.34
CA LYS A 137 -15.66 5.21 -8.92
C LYS A 137 -16.04 6.65 -8.59
N GLU A 138 -15.84 7.09 -7.36
CA GLU A 138 -16.12 8.47 -6.92
C GLU A 138 -15.15 9.49 -7.53
N HIS A 139 -13.89 9.09 -7.74
CA HIS A 139 -12.82 9.97 -8.22
C HIS A 139 -12.13 9.43 -9.48
N PRO A 140 -12.85 9.35 -10.62
CA PRO A 140 -12.29 8.83 -11.87
C PRO A 140 -11.17 9.71 -12.47
N PHE A 141 -11.13 10.99 -12.06
CA PHE A 141 -10.12 11.97 -12.48
C PHE A 141 -9.62 12.78 -11.26
N PRO A 142 -8.73 12.23 -10.42
CA PRO A 142 -8.34 12.81 -9.13
C PRO A 142 -7.66 14.17 -9.27
N SER A 143 -7.02 14.44 -10.41
CA SER A 143 -6.41 15.74 -10.69
C SER A 143 -7.42 16.89 -10.80
N ARG A 144 -8.71 16.58 -10.97
CA ARG A 144 -9.80 17.56 -11.01
C ARG A 144 -10.55 17.65 -9.68
N SER A 145 -10.74 16.52 -9.00
CA SER A 145 -11.55 16.45 -7.77
C SER A 145 -10.73 16.54 -6.47
N LEU A 146 -9.52 15.99 -6.43
CA LEU A 146 -8.75 15.79 -5.19
C LEU A 146 -7.51 16.66 -5.05
N PHE A 147 -6.99 17.16 -6.17
CA PHE A 147 -5.76 17.96 -6.26
C PHE A 147 -6.01 19.25 -7.05
N PRO A 148 -6.76 20.22 -6.49
CA PRO A 148 -6.87 21.54 -7.10
C PRO A 148 -5.47 22.15 -7.29
N ASP A 149 -5.28 22.88 -8.39
CA ASP A 149 -4.00 23.47 -8.80
C ASP A 149 -2.83 22.48 -8.96
N ARG A 150 -3.11 21.17 -9.04
CA ARG A 150 -2.08 20.11 -9.13
C ARG A 150 -1.10 20.13 -7.96
N LYS A 151 -1.54 20.57 -6.77
CA LYS A 151 -0.71 20.55 -5.57
C LYS A 151 -0.86 19.23 -4.82
N PRO A 152 0.21 18.71 -4.20
CA PRO A 152 0.11 17.57 -3.30
C PRO A 152 -0.64 17.94 -2.02
N ARG A 153 -1.21 16.93 -1.36
CA ARG A 153 -1.64 17.03 0.04
C ARG A 153 -0.43 16.84 0.93
N ILE A 154 -0.19 17.79 1.84
CA ILE A 154 0.95 17.78 2.75
C ILE A 154 0.44 17.50 4.15
N TYR A 155 1.05 16.52 4.82
CA TYR A 155 0.77 16.19 6.21
C TYR A 155 2.02 16.33 7.08
N LYS A 156 1.82 16.76 8.31
CA LYS A 156 2.83 16.77 9.38
C LYS A 156 2.29 16.08 10.61
N LYS A 157 3.19 15.57 11.45
CA LYS A 157 2.78 15.06 12.76
C LYS A 157 2.44 16.22 13.69
N ASN A 158 1.34 16.11 14.40
CA ASN A 158 1.02 16.99 15.53
C ASN A 158 1.74 16.53 16.81
N GLU A 159 1.54 17.24 17.92
CA GLU A 159 2.15 16.93 19.22
C GLU A 159 1.75 15.53 19.75
N GLU A 160 0.58 15.02 19.35
CA GLU A 160 0.12 13.67 19.69
C GLU A 160 0.71 12.58 18.77
N GLY A 161 1.53 12.95 17.79
CA GLY A 161 2.11 12.03 16.80
C GLY A 161 1.18 11.59 15.68
N LYS A 162 -0.05 12.14 15.60
CA LYS A 162 -1.01 11.90 14.52
C LYS A 162 -0.70 12.77 13.30
N GLN A 163 -0.97 12.25 12.12
CA GLN A 163 -0.80 12.99 10.86
C GLN A 163 -1.93 14.03 10.71
N HIS A 164 -1.55 15.28 10.47
CA HIS A 164 -2.46 16.42 10.32
C HIS A 164 -2.18 17.13 8.98
N ASN A 165 -3.26 17.47 8.25
CA ASN A 165 -3.15 18.09 6.92
C ASN A 165 -2.82 19.58 7.05
N CYS A 166 -1.71 20.02 6.46
CA CYS A 166 -1.22 21.40 6.57
C CYS A 166 -2.06 22.43 5.80
N PHE A 167 -3.00 22.02 4.94
CA PHE A 167 -3.81 22.93 4.12
C PHE A 167 -5.30 22.91 4.47
N ARG A 168 -5.69 22.29 5.60
CA ARG A 168 -7.05 22.34 6.15
C ARG A 168 -7.19 23.34 7.31
N GLU A 169 -6.51 24.49 7.22
CA GLU A 169 -6.83 25.66 8.02
C GLU A 169 -7.72 26.60 7.19
N VAL A 170 -9.03 26.41 7.29
CA VAL A 170 -10.06 27.42 7.00
C VAL A 170 -11.14 27.31 8.06
#